data_AF-D2SD28-F1
#
_entry.id   AF-D2SD28-F1
#
_cell.length_a   1.000
_cell.length_b   1.000
_cell.length_c   1.000
_cell.angle_alpha   90.00
_cell.angle_beta   90.00
_cell.angle_gamma   90.00
#
_symmetry.space_group_name_H-M   'P 1'
#
loop_
_entity.id
_entity.type
_entity.pdbx_description
1 polymer ?
#
loop_
_entity_poly.entity_id
_entity_poly.type
_entity_poly.pdbx_seq_one_letter_code
_entity_poly.pdbx_strand_id
1 'polypeptide(L)'
;MMPTNWGFRGPTPPAQQPTQTMQLPVQPPAEQPPGRRRTWLRWAIPLLAFLIGTGVGAAGDQADVTAAPQYIALQDDLEVAQDQASELSDDVAAAEEQVRQAAAAAQTQIEQQTAAITQRATALDQREQDLVAREGALRAAEQTASSRISSSSSSSSSSGSVSSGAGSAAVVEPEPEVSVSASYANCSAARNAGAAPVRVGDPGYGRHLDRDGDGIGCE
;
A
#
# COMPACT_ATOMS: atom_id res chain seq x y z
N MET A 1 46.15 32.20 16.49
CA MET A 1 45.41 32.27 15.21
C MET A 1 45.22 30.86 14.70
N MET A 2 44.05 30.27 14.94
CA MET A 2 43.65 28.96 14.42
C MET A 2 42.39 29.17 13.57
N PRO A 3 42.25 28.55 12.39
CA PRO A 3 40.96 28.46 11.74
C PRO A 3 40.23 27.22 12.26
N THR A 4 39.10 27.48 12.91
CA THR A 4 38.03 26.52 13.19
C THR A 4 37.32 26.18 11.89
N ASN A 5 37.29 24.90 11.49
CA ASN A 5 36.29 24.42 10.54
C ASN A 5 35.86 23.01 10.92
N TRP A 6 34.78 22.92 11.69
CA TRP A 6 34.08 21.68 11.98
C TRP A 6 32.87 21.62 11.05
N GLY A 7 33.04 20.95 9.91
CA GLY A 7 31.97 20.63 8.98
C GLY A 7 31.05 19.57 9.59
N PHE A 8 30.02 20.01 10.28
CA PHE A 8 28.88 19.17 10.67
C PHE A 8 28.16 18.70 9.39
N ARG A 9 28.41 17.46 8.96
CA ARG A 9 27.50 16.76 8.05
C ARG A 9 26.24 16.40 8.84
N GLY A 10 25.19 17.19 8.68
CA GLY A 10 23.87 16.85 9.18
C GLY A 10 23.35 15.55 8.55
N PRO A 11 22.39 14.87 9.20
CA PRO A 11 21.77 13.67 8.67
C PRO A 11 21.08 13.98 7.34
N THR A 12 21.45 13.24 6.30
CA THR A 12 20.73 13.24 5.02
C THR A 12 19.25 12.94 5.25
N PRO A 13 18.31 13.77 4.75
CA PRO A 13 16.89 13.47 4.85
C PRO A 13 16.59 12.17 4.08
N PRO A 14 15.65 11.34 4.55
CA PRO A 14 15.23 10.17 3.79
C PRO A 14 14.65 10.63 2.45
N ALA A 15 15.09 9.98 1.37
CA ALA A 15 14.51 10.16 0.05
C ALA A 15 13.00 9.97 0.15
N GLN A 16 12.25 11.01 -0.21
CA GLN A 16 10.80 10.97 -0.30
C GLN A 16 10.43 9.81 -1.24
N GLN A 17 9.81 8.78 -0.68
CA GLN A 17 9.27 7.70 -1.49
C GLN A 17 8.18 8.30 -2.38
N PRO A 18 8.17 8.03 -3.69
CA PRO A 18 7.04 8.41 -4.50
C PRO A 18 5.83 7.70 -3.90
N THR A 19 4.80 8.48 -3.55
CA THR A 19 3.46 7.98 -3.32
C THR A 19 3.01 7.31 -4.60
N GLN A 20 3.37 6.05 -4.78
CA GLN A 20 2.77 5.19 -5.78
C GLN A 20 1.36 4.94 -5.29
N THR A 21 0.45 5.79 -5.76
CA THR A 21 -0.94 5.44 -5.95
C THR A 21 -0.99 3.99 -6.44
N MET A 22 -1.46 3.08 -5.59
CA MET A 22 -1.86 1.73 -5.97
C MET A 22 -3.05 1.85 -6.92
N GLN A 23 -2.76 2.31 -8.13
CA GLN A 23 -3.68 2.33 -9.23
C GLN A 23 -3.26 1.15 -10.10
N LEU A 24 -3.73 -0.04 -9.72
CA LEU A 24 -3.80 -1.12 -10.69
C LEU A 24 -4.66 -0.59 -11.84
N PRO A 25 -4.17 -0.56 -13.09
CA PRO A 25 -5.07 -0.51 -14.22
C PRO A 25 -5.70 -1.90 -14.32
N VAL A 26 -6.71 -2.18 -13.50
CA VAL A 26 -7.71 -3.17 -13.88
C VAL A 26 -8.53 -2.48 -14.95
N GLN A 27 -8.05 -2.55 -16.20
CA GLN A 27 -8.92 -2.28 -17.33
C GLN A 27 -10.02 -3.34 -17.28
N PRO A 28 -11.30 -2.95 -17.19
CA PRO A 28 -12.37 -3.94 -17.33
C PRO A 28 -12.23 -4.57 -18.73
N PRO A 29 -12.36 -5.90 -18.87
CA PRO A 29 -12.44 -6.49 -20.19
C PRO A 29 -13.62 -5.86 -20.93
N ALA A 30 -13.39 -5.48 -22.19
CA ALA A 30 -14.43 -4.93 -23.07
C ALA A 30 -15.72 -5.75 -22.93
N GLU A 31 -16.85 -5.07 -22.75
CA GLU A 31 -18.17 -5.70 -22.70
C GLU A 31 -18.38 -6.54 -23.97
N GLN A 32 -18.28 -7.85 -23.84
CA GLN A 32 -18.65 -8.76 -24.91
C GLN A 32 -20.18 -8.70 -25.08
N PRO A 33 -20.69 -8.52 -26.31
CA PRO A 33 -22.13 -8.54 -26.55
C PRO A 33 -22.71 -9.90 -26.11
N PRO A 34 -23.99 -9.95 -25.69
CA PRO A 34 -24.59 -11.19 -25.20
C PRO A 34 -24.53 -12.27 -26.28
N GLY A 35 -23.61 -13.21 -26.11
CA GLY A 35 -23.44 -14.36 -26.97
C GLY A 35 -24.75 -15.15 -27.02
N ARG A 36 -25.38 -15.18 -28.19
CA ARG A 36 -26.51 -16.06 -28.47
C ARG A 36 -26.03 -17.51 -28.35
N ARG A 37 -26.15 -18.07 -27.14
CA ARG A 37 -26.35 -19.49 -26.79
C ARG A 37 -25.88 -20.50 -27.86
N ARG A 38 -24.58 -20.84 -27.81
CA ARG A 38 -23.87 -21.92 -28.55
C ARG A 38 -24.38 -23.34 -28.26
N THR A 39 -25.38 -23.52 -27.40
CA THR A 39 -25.90 -24.85 -27.02
C THR A 39 -26.69 -25.54 -28.13
N TRP A 40 -27.21 -24.80 -29.11
CA TRP A 40 -27.99 -25.39 -30.21
C TRP A 40 -27.11 -26.09 -31.27
N LEU A 41 -25.90 -25.59 -31.54
CA LEU A 41 -24.98 -26.20 -32.51
C LEU A 41 -24.50 -27.61 -32.09
N ARG A 42 -24.45 -27.91 -30.78
CA ARG A 42 -24.03 -29.22 -30.27
C ARG A 42 -25.00 -30.36 -30.60
N TRP A 43 -26.27 -30.05 -30.87
CA TRP A 43 -27.29 -31.04 -31.27
C TRP A 43 -27.59 -31.02 -32.77
N ALA A 44 -27.32 -29.91 -33.46
CA ALA A 44 -27.58 -29.76 -34.90
C ALA A 44 -26.61 -30.59 -35.77
N ILE A 45 -25.33 -30.67 -35.39
CA ILE A 45 -24.29 -31.38 -36.15
C ILE A 45 -24.57 -32.90 -36.30
N PRO A 46 -24.93 -33.67 -35.24
CA PRO A 46 -25.23 -35.09 -35.40
C PRO A 46 -26.54 -35.35 -36.15
N LEU A 47 -27.55 -34.47 -36.03
CA LEU A 47 -28.82 -34.61 -36.77
C LEU A 47 -28.67 -34.38 -38.27
N LEU A 48 -27.82 -33.42 -38.66
CA LEU A 48 -27.52 -33.15 -40.07
C LEU A 48 -26.75 -34.33 -40.70
N ALA A 49 -25.77 -34.91 -39.99
CA ALA A 49 -25.03 -36.07 -40.47
C ALA A 49 -25.90 -37.33 -40.61
N PHE A 50 -26.86 -37.55 -39.72
CA PHE A 50 -27.80 -38.67 -39.81
C PHE A 50 -28.79 -38.54 -40.98
N LEU A 51 -29.18 -37.31 -41.33
CA LEU A 51 -30.02 -37.02 -42.51
C LEU A 51 -29.26 -37.19 -43.83
N ILE A 52 -27.96 -36.93 -43.88
CA ILE A 52 -27.14 -37.15 -45.07
C ILE A 52 -26.82 -38.65 -45.27
N GLY A 53 -26.75 -39.44 -44.19
CA GLY A 53 -26.40 -40.87 -44.26
C GLY A 53 -27.50 -41.84 -44.69
N THR A 54 -28.76 -41.41 -44.85
CA THR A 54 -29.91 -42.33 -45.07
C THR A 54 -30.64 -42.17 -46.41
N GLY A 55 -30.14 -41.35 -47.35
CA GLY A 55 -30.78 -41.22 -48.65
C GLY A 55 -29.79 -41.00 -49.78
N VAL A 56 -29.67 -41.99 -50.68
CA VAL A 56 -29.86 -41.86 -52.14
C VAL A 56 -29.37 -43.15 -52.80
N GLY A 57 -30.33 -43.99 -53.18
CA GLY A 57 -30.21 -44.94 -54.28
C GLY A 57 -31.24 -44.55 -55.33
N ALA A 58 -30.84 -43.76 -56.33
CA ALA A 58 -31.61 -43.53 -57.56
C ALA A 58 -30.65 -43.05 -58.65
N ALA A 59 -30.52 -43.86 -59.70
CA ALA A 59 -29.74 -43.53 -60.89
C ALA A 59 -30.47 -42.45 -61.70
N GLY A 60 -29.78 -41.34 -61.98
CA GLY A 60 -30.23 -40.26 -62.86
C GLY A 60 -29.06 -39.33 -63.15
N ASP A 61 -28.96 -38.86 -64.40
CA ASP A 61 -27.91 -37.98 -64.95
C ASP A 61 -27.23 -37.06 -63.92
N GLN A 62 -25.93 -37.28 -63.70
CA GLN A 62 -25.13 -36.41 -62.82
C GLN A 62 -24.90 -35.07 -63.51
N ALA A 63 -25.86 -34.16 -63.37
CA ALA A 63 -25.55 -32.74 -63.48
C ALA A 63 -24.49 -32.44 -62.42
N ASP A 64 -23.37 -31.88 -62.85
CA ASP A 64 -22.24 -31.53 -61.99
C ASP A 64 -22.69 -30.51 -60.94
N VAL A 65 -23.07 -31.01 -59.76
CA VAL A 65 -23.63 -30.22 -58.65
C VAL A 65 -22.65 -29.16 -58.17
N THR A 66 -21.35 -29.36 -58.44
CA THR A 66 -20.29 -28.43 -58.07
C THR A 66 -20.23 -27.18 -58.95
N ALA A 67 -20.81 -27.23 -60.16
CA ALA A 67 -20.91 -26.08 -61.06
C ALA A 67 -22.14 -25.20 -60.77
N ALA A 68 -23.00 -25.61 -59.82
CA ALA A 68 -24.19 -24.84 -59.51
C ALA A 68 -23.83 -23.56 -58.72
N PRO A 69 -24.39 -22.39 -59.08
CA PRO A 69 -24.02 -21.10 -58.48
C PRO A 69 -24.23 -21.06 -56.96
N GLN A 70 -25.23 -21.79 -56.44
CA GLN A 70 -25.46 -21.93 -55.01
C GLN A 70 -24.33 -22.68 -54.28
N TYR A 71 -23.69 -23.65 -54.94
CA TYR A 71 -22.59 -24.41 -54.35
C TYR A 71 -21.33 -23.55 -54.28
N ILE A 72 -21.07 -22.75 -55.33
CA ILE A 72 -19.94 -21.80 -55.36
C ILE A 72 -20.10 -20.74 -54.24
N ALA A 73 -21.31 -20.18 -54.04
CA ALA A 73 -21.56 -19.24 -52.96
C ALA A 73 -21.33 -19.85 -51.56
N LEU A 74 -21.73 -21.12 -51.36
CA LEU A 74 -21.47 -21.85 -50.11
C LEU A 74 -19.97 -22.11 -49.88
N GLN A 75 -19.19 -22.30 -50.95
CA GLN A 75 -17.73 -22.45 -50.84
C GLN A 75 -17.06 -21.14 -50.44
N ASP A 76 -17.49 -20.01 -51.00
CA ASP A 76 -17.02 -18.67 -50.64
C ASP A 76 -17.31 -18.36 -49.16
N ASP A 77 -18.54 -18.63 -48.70
CA ASP A 77 -18.92 -18.48 -47.30
C ASP A 77 -18.08 -19.38 -46.36
N LEU A 78 -17.72 -20.60 -46.79
CA LEU A 78 -16.89 -21.52 -46.01
C LEU A 78 -15.45 -21.00 -45.90
N GLU A 79 -14.89 -20.45 -46.97
CA GLU A 79 -13.54 -19.86 -46.97
C GLU A 79 -13.50 -18.64 -46.03
N VAL A 80 -14.49 -17.74 -46.13
CA VAL A 80 -14.62 -16.59 -45.21
C VAL A 80 -14.75 -17.06 -43.74
N ALA A 81 -15.52 -18.11 -43.49
CA ALA A 81 -15.66 -18.67 -42.14
C ALA A 81 -14.37 -19.31 -41.63
N GLN A 82 -13.57 -19.93 -42.51
CA GLN A 82 -12.27 -20.49 -42.17
C GLN A 82 -11.25 -19.39 -41.84
N ASP A 83 -11.23 -18.31 -42.62
CA ASP A 83 -10.39 -17.14 -42.37
C ASP A 83 -10.73 -16.50 -41.02
N GLN A 84 -12.02 -16.26 -40.75
CA GLN A 84 -12.47 -15.74 -39.46
C GLN A 84 -12.12 -16.67 -38.29
N ALA A 85 -12.18 -17.99 -38.49
CA ALA A 85 -11.78 -18.95 -37.46
C ALA A 85 -10.28 -18.90 -37.19
N SER A 86 -9.45 -18.67 -38.22
CA SER A 86 -8.00 -18.52 -38.07
C SER A 86 -7.64 -17.23 -37.32
N GLU A 87 -8.27 -16.10 -37.66
CA GLU A 87 -8.09 -14.82 -36.97
C GLU A 87 -8.47 -14.92 -35.48
N LEU A 88 -9.64 -15.51 -35.18
CA LEU A 88 -10.04 -15.76 -33.79
C LEU A 88 -9.08 -16.68 -33.05
N SER A 89 -8.47 -17.66 -33.73
CA SER A 89 -7.50 -18.55 -33.10
C SER A 89 -6.19 -17.84 -32.76
N ASP A 90 -5.74 -16.91 -33.61
CA ASP A 90 -4.58 -16.06 -33.37
C ASP A 90 -4.84 -15.08 -32.22
N ASP A 91 -6.03 -14.48 -32.17
CA ASP A 91 -6.45 -13.61 -31.07
C ASP A 91 -6.50 -14.36 -29.72
N VAL A 92 -7.02 -15.58 -29.71
CA VAL A 92 -7.02 -16.44 -28.51
C VAL A 92 -5.59 -16.77 -28.09
N ALA A 93 -4.71 -17.13 -29.02
CA ALA A 93 -3.31 -17.40 -28.72
C ALA A 93 -2.59 -16.16 -28.14
N ALA A 94 -2.85 -14.98 -28.71
CA ALA A 94 -2.32 -13.71 -28.20
C ALA A 94 -2.86 -13.40 -26.79
N ALA A 95 -4.15 -13.60 -26.54
CA ALA A 95 -4.76 -13.39 -25.22
C ALA A 95 -4.21 -14.38 -24.17
N GLU A 96 -4.02 -15.65 -24.53
CA GLU A 96 -3.41 -16.64 -23.63
C GLU A 96 -1.96 -16.28 -23.26
N GLU A 97 -1.18 -15.76 -24.21
CA GLU A 97 0.17 -15.26 -23.93
C GLU A 97 0.13 -14.04 -23.00
N GLN A 98 -0.78 -13.08 -23.22
CA GLN A 98 -0.96 -11.95 -22.30
C GLN A 98 -1.30 -12.41 -20.88
N VAL A 99 -2.20 -13.40 -20.73
CA VAL A 99 -2.54 -13.97 -19.41
C VAL A 99 -1.32 -14.63 -18.77
N ARG A 100 -0.52 -15.35 -19.54
CA ARG A 100 0.72 -16.00 -19.05
C ARG A 100 1.74 -14.97 -18.55
N GLN A 101 1.94 -13.90 -19.31
CA GLN A 101 2.83 -12.80 -18.92
C GLN A 101 2.31 -12.06 -17.68
N ALA A 102 1.00 -11.79 -17.62
CA ALA A 102 0.38 -11.16 -16.46
C ALA A 102 0.49 -12.04 -15.21
N ALA A 103 0.30 -13.35 -15.34
CA ALA A 103 0.46 -14.31 -14.25
C ALA A 103 1.92 -14.37 -13.75
N ALA A 104 2.89 -14.40 -14.66
CA ALA A 104 4.32 -14.36 -14.29
C ALA A 104 4.69 -13.05 -13.57
N ALA A 105 4.21 -11.90 -14.07
CA ALA A 105 4.42 -10.61 -13.43
C ALA A 105 3.80 -10.55 -12.03
N ALA A 106 2.59 -11.09 -11.86
CA ALA A 106 1.91 -11.16 -10.56
C ALA A 106 2.69 -12.06 -9.57
N GLN A 107 3.24 -13.18 -10.02
CA GLN A 107 4.09 -14.05 -9.19
C GLN A 107 5.34 -13.31 -8.70
N THR A 108 6.04 -12.59 -9.59
CA THR A 108 7.19 -11.78 -9.21
C THR A 108 6.82 -10.69 -8.20
N GLN A 109 5.65 -10.05 -8.34
CA GLN A 109 5.18 -9.06 -7.37
C GLN A 109 4.93 -9.69 -5.99
N ILE A 110 4.32 -10.87 -5.94
CA ILE A 110 4.08 -11.59 -4.68
C ILE A 110 5.42 -11.91 -4.00
N GLU A 111 6.40 -12.44 -4.73
CA GLU A 111 7.73 -12.74 -4.19
C GLU A 111 8.42 -11.50 -3.62
N GLN A 112 8.35 -10.36 -4.32
CA GLN A 112 8.89 -9.09 -3.83
C GLN A 112 8.19 -8.61 -2.57
N GLN A 113 6.86 -8.72 -2.51
CA GLN A 113 6.09 -8.35 -1.31
C GLN A 113 6.44 -9.26 -0.13
N THR A 114 6.55 -10.57 -0.36
CA THR A 114 6.97 -11.53 0.68
C THR A 114 8.37 -11.21 1.19
N ALA A 115 9.32 -10.89 0.30
CA ALA A 115 10.66 -10.48 0.68
C ALA A 115 10.64 -9.18 1.50
N ALA A 116 9.83 -8.19 1.10
CA ALA A 116 9.70 -6.93 1.83
C ALA A 116 9.06 -7.11 3.23
N ILE A 117 8.04 -7.97 3.35
CA ILE A 117 7.44 -8.32 4.64
C ILE A 117 8.47 -9.02 5.53
N THR A 118 9.24 -9.94 4.98
CA THR A 118 10.31 -10.65 5.71
C THR A 118 11.37 -9.68 6.23
N GLN A 119 11.81 -8.72 5.41
CA GLN A 119 12.75 -7.67 5.83
C GLN A 119 12.18 -6.79 6.94
N ARG A 120 10.88 -6.45 6.88
CA ARG A 120 10.23 -5.67 7.94
C ARG A 120 10.13 -6.46 9.24
N ALA A 121 9.83 -7.76 9.16
CA ALA A 121 9.78 -8.64 10.33
C ALA A 121 11.15 -8.70 11.03
N THR A 122 12.23 -8.95 10.29
CA THR A 122 13.58 -8.97 10.87
C THR A 122 14.01 -7.63 11.45
N ALA A 123 13.61 -6.52 10.84
CA ALA A 123 13.86 -5.18 11.38
C ALA A 123 13.09 -4.92 12.70
N LEU A 124 11.89 -5.48 12.85
CA LEU A 124 11.13 -5.40 14.10
C LEU A 124 11.78 -6.26 15.19
N ASP A 125 12.20 -7.48 14.87
CA ASP A 125 12.91 -8.37 15.82
C ASP A 125 14.19 -7.70 16.35
N GLN A 126 14.95 -7.02 15.48
CA GLN A 126 16.14 -6.28 15.89
C GLN A 126 15.82 -5.11 16.82
N ARG A 127 14.72 -4.39 16.57
CA ARG A 127 14.28 -3.31 17.45
C ARG A 127 13.83 -3.84 18.80
N GLU A 128 13.15 -4.97 18.84
CA GLU A 128 12.77 -5.62 20.10
C GLU A 128 14.01 -6.01 20.91
N GLN A 129 15.03 -6.60 20.27
CA GLN A 129 16.29 -6.92 20.94
C GLN A 129 17.01 -5.68 21.47
N ASP A 130 17.03 -4.57 20.71
CA ASP A 130 17.60 -3.30 21.18
C ASP A 130 16.83 -2.74 22.39
N LEU A 131 15.49 -2.81 22.37
CA LEU A 131 14.67 -2.38 23.51
C LEU A 131 14.94 -3.22 24.76
N VAL A 132 15.01 -4.55 24.63
CA VAL A 132 15.36 -5.45 25.73
C VAL A 132 16.76 -5.15 26.28
N ALA A 133 17.74 -4.89 25.40
CA ALA A 133 19.10 -4.52 25.80
C ALA A 133 19.13 -3.18 26.57
N ARG A 134 18.39 -2.17 26.09
CA ARG A 134 18.26 -0.87 26.77
C ARG A 134 17.58 -1.01 28.13
N GLU A 135 16.54 -1.82 28.23
CA GLU A 135 15.86 -2.09 29.49
C GLU A 135 16.78 -2.78 30.50
N GLY A 136 17.59 -3.74 30.05
CA GLY A 136 18.64 -4.36 30.87
C GLY A 136 19.68 -3.36 31.35
N ALA A 137 20.13 -2.45 30.48
CA ALA A 137 21.08 -1.40 30.83
C ALA A 137 20.51 -0.41 31.86
N LEU A 138 19.23 -0.04 31.73
CA LEU A 138 18.55 0.82 32.71
C LEU A 138 18.47 0.15 34.08
N ARG A 139 18.09 -1.12 34.16
CA ARG A 139 18.08 -1.87 35.43
C ARG A 139 19.45 -1.93 36.09
N ALA A 140 20.51 -2.16 35.31
CA ALA A 140 21.88 -2.17 35.82
C ALA A 140 22.33 -0.77 36.33
N ALA A 141 21.91 0.29 35.63
CA ALA A 141 22.17 1.67 36.05
C ALA A 141 21.45 2.01 37.37
N GLU A 142 20.19 1.58 37.53
CA GLU A 142 19.42 1.75 38.77
C GLU A 142 20.05 1.03 39.96
N GLN A 143 20.50 -0.21 39.77
CA GLN A 143 21.24 -0.96 40.79
C GLN A 143 22.53 -0.24 41.19
N THR A 144 23.30 0.24 40.20
CA THR A 144 24.53 0.99 40.43
C THR A 144 24.26 2.29 41.20
N ALA A 145 23.20 3.02 40.85
CA ALA A 145 22.79 4.24 41.55
C ALA A 145 22.39 3.95 43.01
N SER A 146 21.60 2.88 43.25
CA SER A 146 21.20 2.46 44.60
C SER A 146 22.41 2.06 45.46
N SER A 147 23.39 1.35 44.89
CA SER A 147 24.63 1.00 45.60
C SER A 147 25.48 2.23 45.93
N ARG A 148 25.55 3.22 45.02
CA ARG A 148 26.26 4.50 45.27
C ARG A 148 25.60 5.31 46.38
N ILE A 149 24.27 5.40 46.41
CA ILE A 149 23.55 6.10 47.49
C ILE A 149 23.85 5.43 48.83
N SER A 150 23.76 4.10 48.91
CA SER A 150 24.05 3.34 50.14
C SER A 150 25.49 3.51 50.64
N SER A 151 26.46 3.62 49.73
CA SER A 151 27.88 3.86 50.08
C SER A 151 28.19 5.32 50.42
N SER A 152 27.40 6.28 49.91
CA SER A 152 27.48 7.70 50.31
C SER A 152 26.88 7.96 51.72
N SER A 153 25.86 7.20 52.13
CA SER A 153 25.28 7.29 53.48
C SER A 153 26.19 6.71 54.57
N SER A 154 27.04 5.73 54.25
CA SER A 154 28.01 5.15 55.22
C SER A 154 29.30 5.97 55.34
N SER A 155 29.67 6.75 54.32
CA SER A 155 30.82 7.66 54.35
C SER A 155 30.50 9.03 54.97
N SER A 156 29.22 9.42 55.04
CA SER A 156 28.77 10.63 55.76
C SER A 156 28.70 10.44 57.29
N SER A 157 28.74 9.20 57.79
CA SER A 157 28.87 8.91 59.24
C SER A 157 30.30 9.00 59.80
N SER A 158 31.33 9.26 58.97
CA SER A 158 32.73 9.35 59.40
C SER A 158 33.42 10.70 59.10
N SER A 159 32.70 11.70 58.60
CA SER A 159 33.18 13.08 58.47
C SER A 159 32.29 14.03 59.28
N GLY A 160 32.69 14.29 60.53
CA GLY A 160 31.96 15.17 61.43
C GLY A 160 32.08 16.66 61.09
N SER A 161 31.11 17.43 61.59
CA SER A 161 31.14 18.88 61.85
C SER A 161 31.87 19.78 60.86
N VAL A 162 31.11 20.49 60.02
CA VAL A 162 31.32 21.93 59.80
C VAL A 162 30.00 22.68 59.60
N SER A 163 29.79 23.61 60.53
CA SER A 163 29.17 24.94 60.43
C SER A 163 27.98 25.20 59.50
N SER A 164 26.86 25.53 60.16
CA SER A 164 25.73 26.31 59.69
C SER A 164 26.12 27.53 58.85
N GLY A 165 25.38 27.72 57.76
CA GLY A 165 25.29 28.95 56.99
C GLY A 165 23.88 29.08 56.44
N ALA A 166 23.02 29.74 57.21
CA ALA A 166 21.66 30.10 56.83
C ALA A 166 21.65 31.09 55.66
N GLY A 167 20.69 30.92 54.76
CA GLY A 167 20.38 31.87 53.68
C GLY A 167 19.38 31.22 52.73
N SER A 168 18.08 31.31 53.00
CA SER A 168 17.22 32.43 52.62
C SER A 168 16.35 31.99 51.45
N ALA A 169 15.05 32.16 51.67
CA ALA A 169 13.94 31.85 50.79
C ALA A 169 14.16 32.21 49.31
N ALA A 170 13.69 31.32 48.45
CA ALA A 170 13.00 31.71 47.23
C ALA A 170 11.92 30.66 46.96
N VAL A 171 10.71 30.98 47.42
CA VAL A 171 9.47 30.45 46.82
C VAL A 171 9.50 30.93 45.38
N VAL A 172 9.75 30.03 44.43
CA VAL A 172 9.41 30.26 43.03
C VAL A 172 7.96 29.83 42.90
N GLU A 173 7.10 30.82 43.12
CA GLU A 173 5.75 30.84 42.59
C GLU A 173 5.85 30.58 41.07
N PRO A 174 5.15 29.59 40.51
CA PRO A 174 5.07 29.48 39.07
C PRO A 174 4.41 30.76 38.57
N GLU A 175 5.22 31.61 37.94
CA GLU A 175 4.80 32.72 37.13
C GLU A 175 3.65 32.21 36.23
N PRO A 176 2.46 32.81 36.27
CA PRO A 176 1.43 32.45 35.32
C PRO A 176 1.99 32.78 33.95
N GLU A 177 2.45 31.75 33.22
CA GLU A 177 2.71 31.79 31.79
C GLU A 177 1.58 32.62 31.19
N VAL A 178 1.95 33.83 30.76
CA VAL A 178 1.02 34.77 30.16
C VAL A 178 0.49 34.03 28.96
N SER A 179 -0.72 33.47 29.11
CA SER A 179 -1.47 32.84 28.03
C SER A 179 -1.90 33.97 27.13
N VAL A 180 -0.94 34.46 26.33
CA VAL A 180 -1.23 35.17 25.10
C VAL A 180 -2.09 34.20 24.32
N SER A 181 -3.39 34.46 24.34
CA SER A 181 -4.42 33.73 23.64
C SER A 181 -4.05 33.69 22.16
N ALA A 182 -3.27 32.68 21.78
CA ALA A 182 -2.73 32.53 20.45
C ALA A 182 -3.82 32.03 19.49
N SER A 183 -4.91 32.78 19.34
CA SER A 183 -6.02 32.41 18.48
C SER A 183 -5.58 32.40 17.02
N TYR A 184 -5.65 31.23 16.38
CA TYR A 184 -5.36 31.10 14.96
C TYR A 184 -6.53 31.59 14.11
N ALA A 185 -6.27 32.37 13.07
CA ALA A 185 -7.32 32.84 12.16
C ALA A 185 -7.95 31.70 11.33
N ASN A 186 -7.18 30.67 11.03
CA ASN A 186 -7.61 29.49 10.25
C ASN A 186 -6.69 28.30 10.49
N CYS A 187 -7.09 27.13 9.98
CA CYS A 187 -6.32 25.89 10.13
C CYS A 187 -4.98 25.86 9.42
N SER A 188 -4.79 26.64 8.36
CA SER A 188 -3.48 26.76 7.71
C SER A 188 -2.48 27.46 8.63
N ALA A 189 -2.90 28.51 9.35
CA ALA A 189 -2.06 29.18 10.34
C ALA A 189 -1.67 28.24 11.49
N ALA A 190 -2.62 27.43 11.99
CA ALA A 190 -2.37 26.45 13.04
C ALA A 190 -1.38 25.35 12.60
N ARG A 191 -1.53 24.83 11.36
CA ARG A 191 -0.61 23.82 10.80
C ARG A 191 0.79 24.38 10.55
N ASN A 192 0.89 25.59 10.01
CA ASN A 192 2.17 26.26 9.78
C ASN A 192 2.92 26.57 11.09
N ALA A 193 2.18 26.79 12.17
CA ALA A 193 2.73 26.96 13.52
C ALA A 193 3.06 25.62 14.20
N GLY A 194 2.74 24.47 13.59
CA GLY A 194 2.94 23.15 14.19
C GLY A 194 1.99 22.83 15.36
N ALA A 195 0.89 23.58 15.48
CA ALA A 195 -0.08 23.45 16.59
C ALA A 195 -1.28 22.56 16.26
N ALA A 196 -1.43 22.10 15.01
CA ALA A 196 -2.53 21.22 14.61
C ALA A 196 -2.21 19.73 14.93
N PRO A 197 -3.19 18.94 15.42
CA PRO A 197 -4.59 19.32 15.73
C PRO A 197 -4.72 20.13 17.02
N VAL A 198 -5.57 21.17 17.00
CA VAL A 198 -5.78 22.11 18.14
C VAL A 198 -7.03 21.69 18.91
N ARG A 199 -6.93 21.35 20.19
CA ARG A 199 -8.05 20.78 20.96
C ARG A 199 -8.76 21.83 21.81
N VAL A 200 -10.02 21.58 22.18
CA VAL A 200 -10.73 22.40 23.15
C VAL A 200 -9.92 22.53 24.44
N GLY A 201 -9.64 23.78 24.84
CA GLY A 201 -8.82 24.09 26.01
C GLY A 201 -7.35 24.39 25.68
N ASP A 202 -6.88 24.06 24.48
CA ASP A 202 -5.53 24.43 24.04
C ASP A 202 -5.46 25.94 23.74
N PRO A 203 -4.32 26.59 24.04
CA PRO A 203 -4.08 27.96 23.66
C PRO A 203 -4.12 28.08 22.13
N GLY A 204 -5.14 28.79 21.64
CA GLY A 204 -5.36 29.01 20.23
C GLY A 204 -6.52 28.25 19.62
N TYR A 205 -7.21 27.43 20.40
CA TYR A 205 -8.50 26.88 19.99
C TYR A 205 -9.52 28.01 19.81
N GLY A 206 -10.21 27.97 18.67
CA GLY A 206 -11.42 28.73 18.44
C GLY A 206 -12.42 27.84 17.73
N ARG A 207 -13.71 27.99 18.07
CA ARG A 207 -14.80 27.18 17.49
C ARG A 207 -14.90 27.28 15.97
N HIS A 208 -14.27 28.27 15.35
CA HIS A 208 -14.17 28.40 13.89
C HIS A 208 -13.13 27.47 13.24
N LEU A 209 -12.25 26.84 14.03
CA LEU A 209 -11.26 25.87 13.58
C LEU A 209 -11.80 24.43 13.57
N ASP A 210 -12.91 24.22 14.27
CA ASP A 210 -13.57 22.95 14.52
C ASP A 210 -14.87 22.93 13.71
N ARG A 211 -14.81 22.30 12.53
CA ARG A 211 -15.85 22.42 11.51
C ARG A 211 -17.10 21.62 11.87
N ASP A 212 -16.91 20.49 12.52
CA ASP A 212 -17.94 19.52 12.90
C ASP A 212 -18.33 19.62 14.38
N GLY A 213 -17.52 20.29 15.20
CA GLY A 213 -17.84 20.64 16.59
C GLY A 213 -17.53 19.52 17.59
N ASP A 214 -16.60 18.64 17.25
CA ASP A 214 -16.24 17.48 18.07
C ASP A 214 -15.19 17.80 19.15
N GLY A 215 -14.63 19.01 19.10
CA GLY A 215 -13.62 19.52 20.01
C GLY A 215 -12.17 19.39 19.50
N ILE A 216 -11.97 18.97 18.24
CA ILE A 216 -10.67 18.84 17.59
C ILE A 216 -10.62 19.74 16.35
N GLY A 217 -9.98 20.89 16.49
CA GLY A 217 -9.76 21.80 15.37
C GLY A 217 -8.66 21.33 14.43
N CYS A 218 -8.90 21.53 13.13
CA CYS A 218 -7.91 21.40 12.06
C CYS A 218 -7.37 20.00 11.76
N GLU A 219 -8.21 18.98 11.95
CA GLU A 219 -8.07 17.65 11.32
C GLU A 219 -7.96 17.69 9.77
#